data_AF-A0A6F8ZN97-F1
#
_entry.id   AF-A0A6F8ZN97-F1
#
_cell.length_a   1.000
_cell.length_b   1.000
_cell.length_c   1.000
_cell.angle_alpha   90.00
_cell.angle_beta   90.00
_cell.angle_gamma   90.00
#
_symmetry.space_group_name_H-M   'P 1'
#
loop_
_entity.id
_entity.type
_entity.pdbx_description
1 polymer ?
#
loop_
_entity_poly.entity_id
_entity_poly.type
_entity_poly.pdbx_seq_one_letter_code
_entity_poly.pdbx_strand_id
1 'polypeptide(L)'
;MYNLAIDNKQCCGKITVTRNGNIKSDISLLSGIPTDEEQATGLERRALQVLKKGKDPWSILKPNEYAGTKKDPHIVPGISDKRLVGCLCEEDNTAIVWFWLHEGKPQRCPECGSHYQFVRHELPH
;
A
#
# COMPACT_ATOMS: atom_id res chain seq x y z
N MET A 1 -4.61 17.77 -47.01
CA MET A 1 -5.60 18.62 -46.32
C MET A 1 -6.27 17.77 -45.26
N TYR A 2 -6.16 18.23 -44.02
CA TYR A 2 -6.71 17.62 -42.81
C TYR A 2 -8.23 17.58 -42.85
N ASN A 3 -8.82 16.65 -42.08
CA ASN A 3 -9.90 16.99 -41.16
C ASN A 3 -9.96 15.91 -40.05
N LEU A 4 -9.34 16.22 -38.90
CA LEU A 4 -9.72 15.61 -37.63
C LEU A 4 -11.10 16.15 -37.26
N ALA A 5 -12.10 15.28 -37.18
CA ALA A 5 -13.37 15.60 -36.53
C ALA A 5 -13.25 15.24 -35.05
N ILE A 6 -12.88 16.22 -34.23
CA ILE A 6 -13.05 16.18 -32.77
C ILE A 6 -14.54 16.50 -32.53
N ASP A 7 -15.36 15.47 -32.31
CA ASP A 7 -16.78 15.68 -31.98
C ASP A 7 -16.90 16.05 -30.49
N ASN A 8 -16.74 17.34 -30.22
CA ASN A 8 -17.01 17.99 -28.94
C ASN A 8 -18.52 17.94 -28.64
N LYS A 9 -18.97 16.92 -27.91
CA LYS A 9 -20.33 16.92 -27.33
C LYS A 9 -20.28 16.89 -25.81
N GLN A 10 -20.34 18.11 -25.26
CA GLN A 10 -21.13 18.49 -24.09
C GLN A 10 -21.03 17.57 -22.86
N CYS A 11 -20.08 17.85 -21.97
CA CYS A 11 -20.18 17.46 -20.56
C CYS A 11 -21.40 18.16 -19.93
N CYS A 12 -22.58 17.54 -20.00
CA CYS A 12 -23.73 17.92 -19.19
C CYS A 12 -24.08 16.74 -18.29
N GLY A 13 -23.41 16.67 -17.13
CA GLY A 13 -23.77 15.72 -16.08
C GLY A 13 -25.11 16.12 -15.46
N LYS A 14 -26.14 15.27 -15.57
CA LYS A 14 -27.33 15.39 -14.73
C LYS A 14 -27.03 14.77 -13.38
N ILE A 15 -26.85 15.62 -12.37
CA ILE A 15 -26.81 15.20 -10.97
C ILE A 15 -28.23 14.77 -10.59
N THR A 16 -28.47 13.47 -10.42
CA THR A 16 -29.72 12.99 -9.83
C THR A 16 -29.51 12.83 -8.33
N VAL A 17 -29.92 13.86 -7.57
CA VAL A 17 -29.96 13.82 -6.11
C VAL A 17 -31.11 12.90 -5.70
N THR A 18 -30.80 11.74 -5.11
CA THR A 18 -31.83 10.96 -4.39
C THR A 18 -32.12 11.64 -3.06
N ARG A 19 -33.38 11.62 -2.62
CA ARG A 19 -33.91 12.36 -1.45
C ARG A 19 -33.17 12.14 -0.11
N ASN A 20 -32.23 11.19 -0.02
CA ASN A 20 -31.50 10.83 1.19
C ASN A 20 -30.00 11.16 1.15
N GLY A 21 -29.58 12.18 0.40
CA GLY A 21 -28.29 12.87 0.62
C GLY A 21 -26.99 12.10 0.36
N ASN A 22 -27.03 10.86 -0.10
CA ASN A 22 -25.82 10.09 -0.42
C ASN A 22 -25.44 10.26 -1.90
N ILE A 23 -24.29 10.89 -2.15
CA ILE A 23 -23.66 10.97 -3.47
C ILE A 23 -22.95 9.63 -3.71
N LYS A 24 -23.59 8.71 -4.44
CA LYS A 24 -22.88 7.60 -5.07
C LYS A 24 -22.44 8.06 -6.45
N SER A 25 -21.16 8.35 -6.62
CA SER A 25 -20.58 8.63 -7.93
C SER A 25 -20.39 7.32 -8.69
N ASP A 26 -21.48 6.72 -9.16
CA ASP A 26 -21.40 5.63 -10.14
C ASP A 26 -21.09 6.25 -11.51
N ILE A 27 -19.80 6.38 -11.82
CA ILE A 27 -19.29 6.89 -13.10
C ILE A 27 -19.32 5.82 -14.22
N SER A 28 -20.00 4.70 -13.96
CA SER A 28 -20.11 3.54 -14.86
C SER A 28 -21.15 3.68 -15.97
N LEU A 29 -21.69 4.89 -16.20
CA LEU A 29 -22.75 5.12 -17.20
C LEU A 29 -22.21 5.30 -18.65
N LEU A 30 -20.91 5.16 -18.88
CA LEU A 30 -20.33 5.00 -20.23
C LEU A 30 -20.09 3.51 -20.49
N SER A 31 -21.05 2.87 -21.14
CA SER A 31 -20.91 1.51 -21.68
C SER A 31 -19.69 1.45 -22.63
N GLY A 32 -18.56 0.90 -22.16
CA GLY A 32 -17.40 0.61 -23.02
C GLY A 32 -16.02 0.70 -22.37
N ILE A 33 -15.89 1.29 -21.18
CA ILE A 33 -14.61 1.32 -20.45
C ILE A 33 -14.60 0.20 -19.41
N PRO A 34 -13.72 -0.82 -19.53
CA PRO A 34 -13.63 -1.89 -18.56
C PRO A 34 -13.04 -1.40 -17.23
N THR A 35 -13.51 -2.00 -16.14
CA THR A 35 -13.01 -1.73 -14.78
C THR A 35 -11.71 -2.48 -14.49
N ASP A 36 -10.95 -2.04 -13.48
CA ASP A 36 -9.73 -2.73 -13.05
C ASP A 36 -10.04 -4.16 -12.56
N GLU A 37 -11.24 -4.39 -12.00
CA GLU A 37 -11.69 -5.73 -11.63
C GLU A 37 -11.79 -6.69 -12.82
N GLU A 38 -12.14 -6.17 -13.99
CA GLU A 38 -12.38 -6.94 -15.21
C GLU A 38 -11.10 -7.12 -16.02
N GLN A 39 -10.27 -6.07 -16.11
CA GLN A 39 -9.11 -6.05 -17.00
C GLN A 39 -7.76 -6.25 -16.31
N ALA A 40 -7.62 -5.97 -15.01
CA ALA A 40 -6.33 -6.12 -14.34
C ALA A 40 -5.87 -7.59 -14.36
N THR A 41 -4.58 -7.79 -14.61
CA THR A 41 -3.95 -9.12 -14.67
C THR A 41 -2.64 -9.17 -13.87
N GLY A 42 -2.03 -10.36 -13.78
CA GLY A 42 -0.72 -10.52 -13.15
C GLY A 42 -0.66 -10.07 -11.69
N LEU A 43 0.41 -9.35 -11.33
CA LEU A 43 0.65 -8.86 -9.97
C LEU A 43 -0.35 -7.78 -9.56
N GLU A 44 -0.76 -6.93 -10.51
CA GLU A 44 -1.73 -5.85 -10.29
C GLU A 44 -3.07 -6.40 -9.78
N ARG A 45 -3.64 -7.38 -10.48
CA ARG A 45 -4.88 -8.05 -10.06
C ARG A 45 -4.75 -8.64 -8.65
N ARG A 46 -3.62 -9.29 -8.36
CA ARG A 46 -3.37 -9.92 -7.05
C ARG A 46 -3.25 -8.88 -5.94
N ALA A 47 -2.51 -7.80 -6.18
CA ALA A 47 -2.40 -6.69 -5.24
C ALA A 47 -3.78 -6.10 -4.93
N LEU A 48 -4.59 -5.80 -5.96
CA LEU A 48 -5.95 -5.29 -5.78
C LEU A 48 -6.83 -6.24 -4.97
N GLN A 49 -6.80 -7.54 -5.25
CA GLN A 49 -7.59 -8.54 -4.51
C GLN A 49 -7.16 -8.69 -3.05
N VAL A 50 -5.86 -8.57 -2.76
CA VAL A 50 -5.34 -8.72 -1.40
C VAL A 50 -5.53 -7.44 -0.58
N LEU A 51 -5.36 -6.27 -1.20
CA LEU A 51 -5.68 -4.98 -0.60
C LEU A 51 -7.17 -4.87 -0.27
N LYS A 52 -8.06 -5.38 -1.12
CA LYS A 52 -9.51 -5.49 -0.81
C LYS A 52 -9.80 -6.33 0.42
N LYS A 53 -8.94 -7.28 0.77
CA LYS A 53 -9.02 -8.09 2.00
C LYS A 53 -8.33 -7.43 3.20
N GLY A 54 -7.81 -6.21 3.04
CA GLY A 54 -7.10 -5.45 4.07
C GLY A 54 -5.71 -6.00 4.41
N LYS A 55 -5.10 -6.80 3.52
CA LYS A 55 -3.75 -7.34 3.70
C LYS A 55 -2.79 -6.66 2.73
N ASP A 56 -1.52 -6.56 3.13
CA ASP A 56 -0.45 -5.98 2.31
C ASP A 56 0.81 -6.86 2.31
N PRO A 57 0.87 -7.89 1.45
CA PRO A 57 2.04 -8.77 1.34
C PRO A 57 3.25 -8.07 0.73
N TRP A 58 3.01 -7.07 -0.11
CA TRP A 58 4.04 -6.40 -0.91
C TRP A 58 4.57 -5.12 -0.27
N SER A 59 4.20 -4.83 0.99
CA SER A 59 4.67 -3.66 1.75
C SER A 59 4.43 -2.33 1.00
N ILE A 60 3.26 -2.19 0.37
CA ILE A 60 2.84 -0.96 -0.31
C ILE A 60 2.49 0.14 0.70
N LEU A 61 1.92 -0.25 1.84
CA LEU A 61 1.48 0.67 2.89
C LEU A 61 2.59 0.94 3.91
N LYS A 62 2.43 2.03 4.66
CA LYS A 62 3.31 2.33 5.80
C LYS A 62 3.28 1.17 6.79
N PRO A 63 4.44 0.72 7.31
CA PRO A 63 4.49 -0.28 8.39
C PRO A 63 3.71 0.18 9.63
N ASN A 64 3.20 -0.80 10.39
CA ASN A 64 2.55 -0.54 11.67
C ASN A 64 3.52 0.09 12.68
N GLU A 65 2.99 0.95 13.53
CA GLU A 65 3.72 1.56 14.62
C GLU A 65 3.71 0.63 15.85
N TYR A 66 4.88 0.44 16.45
CA TYR A 66 5.08 -0.37 17.65
C TYR A 66 5.85 0.46 18.67
N ALA A 67 5.82 0.07 19.94
CA ALA A 67 6.53 0.80 21.00
C ALA A 67 8.07 0.64 20.91
N GLY A 68 8.58 -0.35 20.17
CA GLY A 68 10.01 -0.58 20.01
C GLY A 68 10.71 -1.11 21.27
N THR A 69 9.94 -1.62 22.24
CA THR A 69 10.45 -2.16 23.50
C THR A 69 10.83 -3.63 23.35
N LYS A 70 11.53 -4.20 24.34
CA LYS A 70 11.86 -5.64 24.34
C LYS A 70 10.63 -6.55 24.33
N LYS A 71 9.51 -6.09 24.91
CA LYS A 71 8.25 -6.83 24.98
C LYS A 71 7.41 -6.65 23.72
N ASP A 72 7.49 -5.48 23.11
CA ASP A 72 6.77 -5.09 21.89
C ASP A 72 7.76 -4.53 20.86
N PRO A 73 8.55 -5.40 20.20
CA PRO A 73 9.50 -5.00 19.18
C PRO A 73 8.78 -4.64 17.87
N HIS A 74 9.42 -3.82 17.04
CA HIS A 74 8.96 -3.58 15.67
C HIS A 74 9.00 -4.89 14.87
N ILE A 75 7.83 -5.33 14.40
CA ILE A 75 7.72 -6.55 13.60
C ILE A 75 8.04 -6.22 12.14
N VAL A 76 9.08 -6.85 11.60
CA VAL A 76 9.54 -6.66 10.22
C VAL A 76 9.28 -7.94 9.44
N PRO A 77 8.23 -8.00 8.60
CA PRO A 77 7.96 -9.17 7.78
C PRO A 77 9.01 -9.31 6.67
N GLY A 78 9.34 -10.52 6.25
CA GLY A 78 10.23 -10.74 5.09
C GLY A 78 10.16 -12.16 4.54
N ILE A 79 10.54 -12.32 3.28
CA ILE A 79 10.58 -13.63 2.59
C ILE A 79 11.95 -14.32 2.68
N SER A 80 13.00 -13.54 2.96
CA SER A 80 14.41 -13.95 3.00
C SER A 80 14.88 -14.28 4.43
N ASP A 81 16.17 -14.54 4.59
CA ASP A 81 16.87 -14.73 5.88
C ASP A 81 17.15 -13.42 6.62
N LYS A 82 17.17 -12.30 5.89
CA LYS A 82 17.42 -10.95 6.40
C LYS A 82 16.70 -9.90 5.58
N ARG A 83 16.38 -8.76 6.20
CA ARG A 83 15.79 -7.58 5.55
C ARG A 83 16.52 -6.32 6.00
N LEU A 84 16.72 -5.39 5.07
CA LEU A 84 17.29 -4.08 5.39
C LEU A 84 16.24 -3.24 6.12
N VAL A 85 16.62 -2.68 7.27
CA VAL A 85 15.75 -1.84 8.10
C VAL A 85 16.33 -0.43 8.15
N GLY A 86 15.46 0.56 7.94
CA GLY A 86 15.76 1.98 8.18
C GLY A 86 15.04 2.44 9.44
N CYS A 87 15.81 2.86 10.45
CA CYS A 87 15.28 3.43 11.68
C CYS A 87 15.42 4.96 11.63
N LEU A 88 14.28 5.65 11.70
CA LEU A 88 14.23 7.07 11.98
C LEU A 88 14.05 7.22 13.50
N CYS A 89 15.12 7.57 14.21
CA CYS A 89 15.16 7.47 15.68
C CYS A 89 14.26 8.49 16.39
N GLU A 90 14.14 9.67 15.81
CA GLU A 90 13.28 10.77 16.24
C GLU A 90 12.56 11.33 15.01
N GLU A 91 11.36 11.86 15.17
CA GLU A 91 10.52 12.31 14.05
C GLU A 91 11.20 13.39 13.19
N ASP A 92 11.96 14.28 13.83
CA ASP A 92 12.63 15.41 13.19
C ASP A 92 14.05 15.09 12.67
N ASN A 93 14.51 13.84 12.82
CA ASN A 93 15.84 13.47 12.33
C ASN A 93 15.89 13.49 10.79
N THR A 94 16.98 14.02 10.24
CA THR A 94 17.19 14.06 8.79
C THR A 94 17.95 12.86 8.26
N ALA A 95 18.57 12.07 9.15
CA ALA A 95 19.35 10.89 8.82
C ALA A 95 18.64 9.60 9.24
N ILE A 96 18.58 8.64 8.32
CA ILE A 96 18.05 7.30 8.58
C ILE A 96 19.21 6.37 8.94
N VAL A 97 19.06 5.65 10.05
CA VAL A 97 20.02 4.62 10.47
C VAL A 97 19.66 3.32 9.78
N TRP A 98 20.57 2.81 8.94
CA TRP A 98 20.37 1.59 8.17
C TRP A 98 21.15 0.42 8.77
N PHE A 99 20.50 -0.73 8.91
CA PHE A 99 21.17 -1.97 9.34
C PHE A 99 20.45 -3.21 8.80
N TRP A 100 21.19 -4.32 8.74
CA TRP A 100 20.64 -5.62 8.38
C TRP A 100 19.98 -6.28 9.58
N LEU A 101 18.69 -6.58 9.46
CA LEU A 101 17.93 -7.38 10.41
C LEU A 101 17.89 -8.83 9.92
N HIS A 102 18.42 -9.74 10.71
CA HIS A 102 18.49 -11.18 10.46
C HIS A 102 17.34 -11.91 11.17
N GLU A 103 16.99 -13.08 10.64
CA GLU A 103 16.10 -14.01 11.29
C GLU A 103 16.68 -14.49 12.64
N GLY A 104 15.79 -14.66 13.64
CA GLY A 104 16.16 -15.15 14.96
C GLY A 104 15.83 -14.18 16.09
N LYS A 105 16.81 -13.88 16.93
CA LYS A 105 16.60 -13.03 18.13
C LYS A 105 16.35 -11.57 17.74
N PRO A 106 15.56 -10.80 18.51
CA PRO A 106 15.37 -9.39 18.27
C PRO A 106 16.72 -8.64 18.27
N GLN A 107 16.93 -7.80 17.27
CA GLN A 107 18.10 -6.93 17.18
C GLN A 107 17.72 -5.49 17.53
N ARG A 108 18.71 -4.67 17.85
CA ARG A 108 18.50 -3.28 18.26
C ARG A 108 19.08 -2.33 17.24
N CYS A 109 18.41 -1.19 17.06
CA CYS A 109 18.99 -0.06 16.35
C CYS A 109 20.28 0.39 17.07
N PRO A 110 21.39 0.63 16.35
CA PRO A 110 22.66 1.02 16.97
C PRO A 110 22.62 2.42 17.63
N GLU A 111 21.68 3.29 17.23
CA GLU A 111 21.57 4.66 17.73
C GLU A 111 20.56 4.77 18.89
N CYS A 112 19.26 4.57 18.64
CA CYS A 112 18.21 4.71 19.65
C CYS A 112 17.96 3.46 20.52
N GLY A 113 18.49 2.30 20.09
CA GLY A 113 18.30 1.06 20.82
C GLY A 113 16.89 0.45 20.74
N SER A 114 16.01 0.93 19.86
CA SER A 114 14.70 0.31 19.60
C SER A 114 14.85 -1.14 19.11
N HIS A 115 13.95 -2.02 19.52
CA HIS A 115 13.99 -3.44 19.21
C HIS A 115 13.23 -3.76 17.92
N TYR A 116 13.81 -4.60 17.08
CA TYR A 116 13.25 -5.09 15.83
C TYR A 116 13.28 -6.61 15.81
N GLN A 117 12.18 -7.23 15.38
CA GLN A 117 12.04 -8.67 15.26
C GLN A 117 11.70 -9.02 13.81
N PHE A 118 12.51 -9.88 13.21
CA PHE A 118 12.22 -10.43 11.89
C PHE A 118 11.14 -11.50 11.99
N VAL A 119 10.14 -11.44 11.12
CA VAL A 119 9.10 -12.47 11.00
C VAL A 119 9.02 -12.94 9.56
N ARG A 120 9.13 -14.25 9.36
CA ARG A 120 9.01 -14.83 8.04
C ARG A 120 7.56 -14.73 7.56
N HIS A 121 7.37 -14.17 6.37
CA HIS A 121 6.07 -14.03 5.73
C HIS A 121 6.09 -14.73 4.37
N GLU A 122 5.01 -15.42 4.04
CA GLU A 122 4.83 -16.09 2.75
C GLU A 122 3.96 -15.24 1.83
N LEU A 123 4.42 -15.05 0.59
CA LEU A 123 3.67 -14.31 -0.42
C LEU A 123 2.62 -15.21 -1.09
N PRO A 124 1.39 -14.71 -1.32
CA PRO A 124 0.40 -15.43 -2.10
C PRO A 124 0.82 -15.51 -3.58
N HIS A 125 0.78 -16.72 -4.13
CA HIS A 125 1.17 -17.04 -5.51
C HIS A 125 0.02 -16.99 -6.52
#